data_AF-A0A7W0V1Z7-F1
#
_entry.id   AF-A0A7W0V1Z7-F1
#
_cell.length_a   1.000
_cell.length_b   1.000
_cell.length_c   1.000
_cell.angle_alpha   90.00
_cell.angle_beta   90.00
_cell.angle_gamma   90.00
#
_symmetry.space_group_name_H-M   'P 1'
#
loop_
_entity.id
_entity.type
_entity.pdbx_description
1 polymer ?
#
loop_
_entity_poly.entity_id
_entity_poly.type
_entity_poly.pdbx_seq_one_letter_code
_entity_poly.pdbx_strand_id
1 'polypeptide(L)'
;MRGHGRPLKKINCKDIKAAGYDGIDVPLPTAQHEGEFKFLLREYDLRYIAFVQTVCPDHHGSFAEVTRVAELRPNHLAQHKRLQ
;
A
#
# COMPACT_ATOMS: atom_id res chain seq x y z
N MET A 1 -7.88 8.12 -21.83
CA MET A 1 -6.70 7.96 -20.94
C MET A 1 -7.02 6.86 -19.93
N ARG A 2 -6.35 5.70 -20.00
CA ARG A 2 -6.63 4.55 -19.12
C ARG A 2 -5.57 4.53 -18.03
N GLY A 3 -5.96 4.92 -16.81
CA GLY A 3 -5.14 4.73 -15.62
C GLY A 3 -4.99 3.24 -15.35
N HIS A 4 -3.88 2.65 -15.78
CA HIS A 4 -3.50 1.30 -15.42
C HIS A 4 -2.87 1.29 -14.02
N GLY A 5 -3.63 1.73 -13.01
CA GLY A 5 -3.43 1.22 -11.66
C GLY A 5 -3.82 -0.25 -11.71
N ARG A 6 -2.84 -1.16 -11.68
CA ARG A 6 -3.15 -2.58 -11.63
C ARG A 6 -4.04 -2.79 -10.39
N PRO A 7 -5.23 -3.40 -10.52
CA PRO A 7 -5.99 -3.77 -9.33
C PRO A 7 -5.06 -4.63 -8.48
N LEU A 8 -4.99 -4.35 -7.18
CA LEU A 8 -4.34 -5.22 -6.21
C LEU A 8 -4.97 -6.60 -6.38
N LYS A 9 -4.34 -7.48 -7.17
CA LYS A 9 -4.69 -8.89 -7.22
C LYS A 9 -4.55 -9.35 -5.78
N LYS A 10 -5.69 -9.64 -5.14
CA LYS A 10 -5.87 -10.03 -3.73
C LYS A 10 -4.55 -10.41 -3.06
N ILE A 11 -3.99 -9.51 -2.27
CA ILE A 11 -2.85 -9.81 -1.43
C ILE A 11 -3.30 -10.92 -0.47
N ASN A 12 -2.69 -12.10 -0.56
CA ASN A 12 -3.00 -13.21 0.33
C ASN A 12 -2.03 -13.21 1.51
N CYS A 13 -2.36 -12.45 2.56
CA CYS A 13 -1.54 -12.33 3.77
C CYS A 13 -1.26 -13.70 4.43
N LYS A 14 -2.19 -14.65 4.31
CA LYS A 14 -2.01 -16.01 4.83
C LYS A 14 -0.83 -16.73 4.16
N ASP A 15 -0.80 -16.73 2.84
CA ASP A 15 0.24 -17.42 2.07
C ASP A 15 1.60 -16.75 2.28
N ILE A 16 1.62 -15.41 2.39
CA ILE A 16 2.84 -14.64 2.67
C ILE A 16 3.44 -15.03 4.01
N LYS A 17 2.62 -15.08 5.08
CA LYS A 17 3.10 -15.51 6.40
C LYS A 17 3.50 -16.99 6.41
N ALA A 18 2.73 -17.86 5.74
CA ALA A 18 3.05 -19.28 5.63
C ALA A 18 4.38 -19.54 4.89
N ALA A 19 4.77 -18.65 3.98
CA ALA A 19 6.06 -18.69 3.30
C ALA A 19 7.22 -18.11 4.14
N GLY A 20 6.96 -17.64 5.37
CA GLY A 20 7.97 -17.16 6.31
C GLY A 20 8.34 -15.69 6.17
N TYR A 21 7.55 -14.88 5.46
CA TYR A 21 7.78 -13.44 5.36
C TYR A 21 7.15 -12.69 6.54
N ASP A 22 7.79 -11.59 6.94
CA ASP A 22 7.36 -10.75 8.06
C ASP A 22 6.77 -9.41 7.63
N GLY A 23 6.50 -9.22 6.34
CA GLY A 23 5.91 -7.98 5.86
C GLY A 23 5.65 -7.95 4.38
N ILE A 24 4.94 -6.90 3.97
CA ILE A 24 4.54 -6.64 2.60
C ILE A 24 4.89 -5.21 2.19
N ASP A 25 5.34 -5.05 0.95
CA ASP A 25 5.56 -3.76 0.29
C ASP A 25 4.62 -3.66 -0.90
N VAL A 26 3.55 -2.89 -0.75
CA VAL A 26 2.44 -2.83 -1.69
C VAL A 26 1.82 -1.43 -1.74
N PRO A 27 1.15 -1.06 -2.86
CA PRO A 27 0.38 0.17 -2.94
C PRO A 27 -0.73 0.24 -1.88
N LEU A 28 -1.21 1.46 -1.60
CA LEU A 28 -2.35 1.66 -0.72
C LEU A 28 -3.58 0.86 -1.19
N PRO A 29 -4.33 0.25 -0.25
CA PRO A 29 -5.64 -0.30 -0.57
C PRO A 29 -6.60 0.83 -0.97
N THR A 30 -7.61 0.51 -1.77
CA THR A 30 -8.73 1.42 -2.00
C THR A 30 -9.51 1.63 -0.69
N ALA A 31 -10.20 2.76 -0.55
CA ALA A 31 -10.91 3.10 0.70
C ALA A 31 -11.90 2.01 1.15
N GLN A 32 -12.55 1.34 0.19
CA GLN A 32 -13.48 0.24 0.44
C GLN A 32 -12.83 -0.98 1.13
N HIS A 33 -11.55 -1.25 0.88
CA HIS A 33 -10.85 -2.46 1.36
C HIS A 33 -9.91 -2.16 2.53
N GLU A 34 -9.87 -0.92 3.00
CA GLU A 34 -8.90 -0.47 3.99
C GLU A 34 -9.09 -1.19 5.35
N GLY A 35 -10.34 -1.39 5.77
CA GLY A 35 -10.65 -2.10 7.01
C GLY A 35 -10.24 -3.57 6.96
N GLU A 36 -10.54 -4.26 5.86
CA GLU A 36 -10.13 -5.65 5.62
C GLU A 36 -8.61 -5.77 5.59
N PHE A 37 -7.92 -4.86 4.91
CA PHE A 37 -6.47 -4.84 4.84
C PHE A 37 -5.82 -4.66 6.23
N LYS A 38 -6.31 -3.72 7.04
CA LYS A 38 -5.87 -3.53 8.43
C LYS A 38 -6.11 -4.78 9.29
N PHE A 39 -7.24 -5.46 9.09
CA PHE A 39 -7.54 -6.70 9.79
C PHE A 39 -6.54 -7.80 9.42
N LEU A 40 -6.29 -8.02 8.13
CA LEU A 40 -5.38 -9.06 7.65
C LEU A 40 -3.92 -8.83 8.06
N LEU A 41 -3.44 -7.58 8.07
CA LEU A 41 -2.09 -7.26 8.55
C LEU A 41 -1.91 -7.66 10.02
N ARG A 42 -2.91 -7.38 10.85
CA ARG A 42 -2.89 -7.74 12.28
C ARG A 42 -3.04 -9.23 12.51
N GLU A 43 -3.98 -9.87 11.81
CA GLU A 43 -4.26 -11.30 11.93
C GLU A 43 -3.02 -12.16 11.62
N TYR A 44 -2.23 -11.76 10.61
CA TYR A 44 -1.05 -12.51 10.18
C TYR A 44 0.28 -11.95 10.71
N ASP A 45 0.24 -10.95 11.59
CA ASP A 45 1.43 -10.28 12.15
C ASP A 45 2.45 -9.88 11.06
N LEU A 46 1.97 -9.10 10.09
CA LEU A 46 2.76 -8.62 8.95
C LEU A 46 3.06 -7.13 9.10
N ARG A 47 4.33 -6.77 8.92
CA ARG A 47 4.73 -5.37 8.74
C ARG A 47 4.24 -4.85 7.41
N TYR A 48 3.88 -3.57 7.37
CA TYR A 48 3.43 -2.92 6.15
C TYR A 48 4.37 -1.80 5.75
N ILE A 49 4.89 -1.87 4.53
CA ILE A 49 5.59 -0.80 3.86
C ILE A 49 4.64 -0.24 2.81
N ALA A 50 4.22 1.02 3.00
CA ALA A 50 3.30 1.65 2.08
C ALA A 50 4.07 2.17 0.86
N PHE A 51 3.69 1.70 -0.32
CA PHE A 51 4.24 2.18 -1.58
C PHE A 51 3.38 3.33 -2.12
N VAL A 52 3.88 4.56 -2.04
CA VAL A 52 3.21 5.75 -2.56
C VAL A 52 3.80 6.10 -3.92
N GLN A 53 2.99 6.04 -4.98
CA GLN A 53 3.37 6.56 -6.28
C GLN A 53 3.11 8.06 -6.35
N THR A 54 4.15 8.84 -6.57
CA THR A 54 4.02 10.27 -6.89
C THR A 54 4.07 10.48 -8.40
N VAL A 55 3.18 11.30 -8.95
CA VAL A 55 3.10 11.62 -10.38
C VAL A 55 3.51 13.07 -10.64
N CYS A 56 4.32 13.30 -11.67
CA CYS A 56 4.60 14.65 -12.18
C CYS A 56 3.38 15.27 -12.88
N PRO A 57 3.26 16.61 -12.91
CA PRO A 57 4.15 17.59 -12.28
C PRO A 57 3.85 17.83 -10.79
N ASP A 58 2.72 17.34 -10.27
CA ASP A 58 2.28 17.61 -8.91
C ASP A 58 2.68 16.49 -7.92
N HIS A 59 3.94 16.55 -7.50
CA HIS A 59 4.46 15.68 -6.46
C HIS A 59 3.73 15.90 -5.13
N HIS A 60 3.40 17.15 -4.77
CA HIS A 60 2.79 17.49 -3.50
C HIS A 60 1.34 17.03 -3.39
N GLY A 61 0.54 17.17 -4.45
CA GLY A 61 -0.81 16.64 -4.51
C GLY A 61 -0.86 15.11 -4.41
N SER A 62 0.19 14.42 -4.87
CA SER A 62 0.33 12.98 -4.67
C SER A 62 0.50 12.59 -3.18
N PHE A 63 0.92 13.54 -2.31
CA PHE A 63 0.99 13.32 -0.88
C PHE A 63 -0.35 13.56 -0.15
N ALA A 64 -1.43 14.00 -0.82
CA ALA A 64 -2.75 14.09 -0.19
C ALA A 64 -3.22 12.70 0.32
N GLU A 65 -2.78 11.63 -0.33
CA GLU A 65 -3.00 10.25 0.10
C GLU A 65 -2.20 9.88 1.38
N VAL A 66 -1.17 10.64 1.76
CA VAL A 66 -0.34 10.33 2.96
C VAL A 66 -1.10 10.45 4.26
N THR A 67 -2.10 11.32 4.35
CA THR A 67 -2.99 11.35 5.52
C THR A 67 -3.70 10.01 5.69
N ARG A 68 -4.16 9.39 4.59
CA ARG A 68 -4.76 8.05 4.60
C ARG A 68 -3.72 6.96 4.89
N VAL A 69 -2.49 7.13 4.42
CA VAL A 69 -1.37 6.24 4.78
C VAL A 69 -1.11 6.24 6.29
N ALA A 70 -1.16 7.40 6.95
CA ALA A 70 -0.91 7.51 8.38
C ALA A 70 -1.91 6.66 9.20
N GLU A 71 -3.16 6.55 8.75
CA GLU A 71 -4.18 5.71 9.41
C GLU A 71 -3.90 4.21 9.30
N LEU A 72 -3.08 3.80 8.33
CA LEU A 72 -2.63 2.42 8.15
C LEU A 72 -1.41 2.07 9.01
N ARG A 73 -0.80 3.06 9.67
CA ARG A 73 0.39 2.92 10.52
C ARG A 73 1.48 2.02 9.90
N PRO A 74 1.91 2.29 8.66
CA PRO A 74 2.98 1.51 8.06
C PRO A 74 4.27 1.66 8.87
N ASN A 75 5.09 0.61 8.83
CA ASN A 75 6.42 0.61 9.42
C ASN A 75 7.36 1.53 8.64
N HIS A 76 7.21 1.60 7.32
CA HIS A 76 7.99 2.46 6.44
C HIS A 76 7.16 2.99 5.26
N LEU A 77 7.58 4.13 4.70
CA LEU A 77 7.05 4.67 3.45
C LEU A 77 8.10 4.51 2.36
N ALA A 78 7.75 3.78 1.30
CA ALA A 78 8.54 3.71 0.09
C ALA A 78 7.91 4.64 -0.96
N GLN A 79 8.72 5.53 -1.53
CA GLN A 79 8.30 6.40 -2.63
C GLN A 79 9.13 6.11 -3.87
N HIS A 80 8.48 6.03 -5.02
CA HIS A 80 9.18 5.95 -6.30
C HIS A 80 8.70 7.07 -7.22
N LYS A 81 9.66 7.77 -7.83
CA LYS A 81 9.37 8.75 -8.86
C LYS A 81 9.14 8.02 -10.18
N ARG A 82 8.04 8.33 -10.86
CA ARG A 82 7.83 7.93 -12.26
C ARG A 82 8.00 9.17 -13.12
N LEU A 83 9.10 9.24 -13.86
CA LEU A 83 9.25 10.21 -14.94
C LEU A 83 8.29 9.78 -16.05
N GLN A 84 7.34 10.64 -16.41
CA GLN A 84 6.47 10.45 -17.58
C GLN A 84 7.20 10.93 -18.83
#